data_AF-A0A9P7GUE9-F1
#
_entry.id   AF-A0A9P7GUE9-F1
#
_cell.length_a   1.000
_cell.length_b   1.000
_cell.length_c   1.000
_cell.angle_alpha   90.00
_cell.angle_beta   90.00
_cell.angle_gamma   90.00
#
_symmetry.space_group_name_H-M   'P 1'
#
loop_
_entity.id
_entity.type
_entity.pdbx_description
1 polymer ?
#
loop_
_entity_poly.entity_id
_entity_poly.type
_entity_poly.pdbx_seq_one_letter_code
_entity_poly.pdbx_strand_id
1 'polypeptide(L)'
;MTGAVRNLLIKVAVRYLFCFTPKTHTPTGGQASLTSNSPHLTFSVSRAFTRKLKIHAPLVLHPDHHPHPLIDKSSGPQPTMTPSLSTPRQSQSQSGISSSTSTDKTAPTSSSSSSISRLNSIALHISPKMVSTTNFPAEVVPQAPEDPLFGLARAYKADESPNKVDLGIGAYRDENAKPWVLPVVKKADEILRNDPELNHEYAPIAGIASFTSKAAELVFGPDSAAIQEKRSTTLQTISGTGAVHLGALFLAKFYKGNKTVYVSNPTWANHHQILKNVGLSVDTYPYFHKETKGLDFEGLKQTLQSAPEGSVFVLHACAHNPTGVDPTQDQWTEIAAIMKERNHFPFFDTAYQGFASGDLVKDAWAIRYFVDQGFELVVAQSFAKNFGLYGERAGCFHAVTAPAPEASNTITRIGSQLAILQRSEISNPPLYGARIVSTVLNDRDLFAEWEENLRTMSGRIISMRDTLRAKLEELETPGTWNHITDQIGMFSFTGLSESQVLKLREEFHIYMTKNGRISMAGLNDNNVEYFAKAVDKVVRDAA
;
A
#
# COMPACT_ATOMS: atom_id res chain seq x y z
N MET A 1 24.07 5.09 46.63
CA MET A 1 23.01 4.26 46.01
C MET A 1 23.16 2.84 46.54
N THR A 2 22.17 2.42 47.31
CA THR A 2 22.17 1.26 48.21
C THR A 2 21.78 -0.03 47.50
N GLY A 3 22.14 -1.18 48.10
CA GLY A 3 22.00 -2.56 47.58
C GLY A 3 20.60 -3.09 47.30
N ALA A 4 19.61 -2.23 47.03
CA ALA A 4 18.26 -2.62 46.65
C ALA A 4 18.13 -3.02 45.16
N VAL A 5 19.06 -2.60 44.29
CA VAL A 5 18.98 -2.86 42.84
C VAL A 5 19.49 -4.27 42.47
N ARG A 6 20.33 -4.89 43.31
CA ARG A 6 20.91 -6.22 43.02
C ARG A 6 19.95 -7.38 43.28
N ASN A 7 18.96 -7.20 44.16
CA ASN A 7 17.97 -8.24 44.50
C ASN A 7 16.76 -8.29 43.56
N LEU A 8 16.54 -7.27 42.72
CA LEU A 8 15.44 -7.27 41.75
C LEU A 8 15.78 -8.07 40.48
N LEU A 9 17.06 -8.14 40.11
CA LEU A 9 17.53 -8.89 38.94
C LEU A 9 17.61 -10.41 39.15
N ILE A 10 17.69 -10.89 40.40
CA ILE A 10 17.76 -12.32 40.70
C ILE A 10 16.36 -12.96 40.82
N LYS A 11 15.30 -12.19 41.11
CA LYS A 11 13.93 -12.73 41.22
C LYS A 11 13.16 -12.81 39.89
N VAL A 12 13.62 -12.15 38.82
CA VAL A 12 13.00 -12.25 37.49
C VAL A 12 13.56 -13.45 36.69
N ALA A 13 14.79 -13.89 36.97
CA ALA A 13 15.43 -15.00 36.25
C ALA A 13 14.97 -16.40 36.67
N VAL A 14 14.27 -16.56 37.81
CA VAL A 14 13.83 -17.87 38.34
C VAL A 14 12.38 -18.22 37.94
N ARG A 15 11.70 -17.39 37.14
CA ARG A 15 10.32 -17.66 36.68
C ARG A 15 10.18 -18.13 35.23
N TYR A 16 11.30 -18.37 34.53
CA TYR A 16 11.31 -18.86 33.13
C TYR A 16 12.11 -20.15 32.92
N LEU A 17 12.40 -20.90 33.99
CA LEU A 17 12.86 -22.28 33.89
C LEU A 17 11.78 -23.16 34.51
N PHE A 18 10.95 -23.78 33.66
CA PHE A 18 10.16 -25.01 33.85
C PHE A 18 8.86 -24.92 33.03
N CYS A 19 8.94 -25.36 31.77
CA CYS A 19 7.86 -26.05 31.06
C CYS A 19 8.39 -26.40 29.67
N PHE A 20 8.78 -27.66 29.46
CA PHE A 20 8.47 -28.47 28.27
C PHE A 20 9.18 -29.82 28.43
N THR A 21 8.42 -30.81 28.92
CA THR A 21 8.73 -32.23 28.77
C THR A 21 8.09 -32.74 27.47
N PRO A 22 8.79 -33.49 26.62
CA PRO A 22 8.15 -34.24 25.55
C PRO A 22 7.71 -35.62 26.07
N LYS A 23 6.43 -35.94 25.92
CA LYS A 23 5.90 -37.30 26.05
C LYS A 23 6.40 -38.15 24.88
N THR A 24 7.16 -39.19 25.19
CA THR A 24 7.49 -40.28 24.27
C THR A 24 6.32 -41.26 24.17
N HIS A 25 5.82 -41.49 22.96
CA HIS A 25 5.05 -42.68 22.62
C HIS A 25 5.88 -43.56 21.69
N THR A 26 6.29 -44.72 22.19
CA THR A 26 6.70 -45.87 21.40
C THR A 26 5.48 -46.50 20.73
N PRO A 27 5.68 -47.11 19.55
CA PRO A 27 5.23 -48.48 19.40
C PRO A 27 6.35 -49.41 18.92
N THR A 28 6.21 -50.64 19.42
CA THR A 28 7.02 -51.83 19.24
C THR A 28 6.91 -52.46 17.85
N GLY A 29 8.06 -52.93 17.34
CA GLY A 29 8.21 -54.28 16.75
C GLY A 29 7.88 -54.48 15.27
N GLY A 30 8.87 -54.93 14.49
CA GLY A 30 8.64 -55.58 13.18
C GLY A 30 9.85 -55.56 12.22
N GLN A 31 10.66 -56.61 12.31
CA GLN A 31 11.76 -57.07 11.44
C GLN A 31 11.70 -56.70 9.93
N ALA A 32 12.84 -56.33 9.32
CA ALA A 32 13.72 -57.25 8.56
C ALA A 32 14.65 -56.52 7.56
N SER A 33 15.94 -56.86 7.66
CA SER A 33 17.01 -56.92 6.63
C SER A 33 17.18 -55.80 5.60
N LEU A 34 18.40 -55.23 5.56
CA LEU A 34 19.30 -55.35 4.41
C LEU A 34 20.75 -54.97 4.77
N THR A 35 21.62 -55.88 4.35
CA THR A 35 23.09 -56.00 4.39
C THR A 35 23.85 -54.77 3.85
N SER A 36 24.85 -54.27 4.57
CA SER A 36 26.31 -54.53 4.40
C SER A 36 27.05 -53.50 3.54
N ASN A 37 27.92 -52.69 4.15
CA ASN A 37 29.37 -52.64 3.87
C ASN A 37 30.02 -51.38 4.49
N SER A 38 30.83 -51.62 5.50
CA SER A 38 31.95 -50.79 5.96
C SER A 38 33.17 -51.04 5.03
N PRO A 39 34.24 -50.19 4.97
CA PRO A 39 34.95 -49.69 6.15
C PRO A 39 35.48 -48.23 6.14
N HIS A 40 35.65 -47.75 7.36
CA HIS A 40 36.49 -46.63 7.78
C HIS A 40 37.98 -46.94 7.65
N LEU A 41 38.82 -45.90 7.51
CA LEU A 41 40.02 -45.64 8.34
C LEU A 41 40.56 -44.23 7.98
N THR A 42 40.45 -43.24 8.88
CA THR A 42 41.54 -42.55 9.64
C THR A 42 42.50 -41.68 8.80
N PHE A 43 43.12 -40.56 9.17
CA PHE A 43 43.65 -39.91 10.39
C PHE A 43 43.82 -38.42 10.00
N SER A 44 43.70 -37.37 10.82
CA SER A 44 44.72 -36.82 11.71
C SER A 44 44.38 -35.33 11.91
N VAL A 45 44.42 -34.83 13.15
CA VAL A 45 44.37 -33.39 13.45
C VAL A 45 45.78 -32.95 13.81
N SER A 46 46.31 -31.97 13.08
CA SER A 46 47.59 -31.31 13.37
C SER A 46 47.39 -29.87 13.85
N ARG A 47 48.38 -29.42 14.61
CA ARG A 47 48.44 -28.28 15.52
C ARG A 47 48.53 -26.91 14.86
N ALA A 48 47.98 -25.93 15.59
CA ALA A 48 48.51 -24.59 15.91
C ALA A 48 48.88 -23.61 14.77
N PHE A 49 48.40 -22.36 14.89
CA PHE A 49 49.27 -21.23 15.29
C PHE A 49 48.46 -19.94 15.54
N THR A 50 48.81 -19.28 16.64
CA THR A 50 48.39 -17.94 17.06
C THR A 50 49.12 -16.87 16.25
N ARG A 51 48.42 -15.84 15.74
CA ARG A 51 49.05 -14.54 15.42
C ARG A 51 48.16 -13.36 15.83
N LYS A 52 48.78 -12.51 16.66
CA LYS A 52 48.33 -11.18 17.09
C LYS A 52 48.29 -10.23 15.88
N LEU A 53 47.23 -9.42 15.78
CA LEU A 53 47.23 -8.17 15.00
C LEU A 53 47.20 -6.98 15.94
N LYS A 54 48.25 -6.16 15.87
CA LYS A 54 48.34 -4.81 16.42
C LYS A 54 47.55 -3.88 15.49
N ILE A 55 46.64 -3.09 16.03
CA ILE A 55 46.04 -1.95 15.33
C ILE A 55 46.71 -0.69 15.86
N HIS A 56 47.28 0.11 14.96
CA HIS A 56 47.76 1.47 15.22
C HIS A 56 46.62 2.45 15.00
N ALA A 57 46.38 3.31 15.99
CA ALA A 57 45.62 4.54 15.87
C ALA A 57 46.58 5.72 15.65
N PRO A 58 46.11 6.82 15.05
CA PRO A 58 46.63 8.14 15.39
C PRO A 58 45.56 9.02 16.04
N LEU A 59 45.94 9.59 17.20
CA LEU A 59 45.38 10.79 17.82
C LEU A 59 46.08 12.02 17.25
N VAL A 60 45.35 13.11 16.95
CA VAL A 60 45.72 14.54 17.14
C VAL A 60 44.38 15.35 17.17
N LEU A 61 43.85 15.73 18.33
CA LEU A 61 43.89 17.05 19.04
C LEU A 61 42.97 18.16 18.48
N HIS A 62 42.01 18.56 19.34
CA HIS A 62 41.15 19.76 19.43
C HIS A 62 41.95 21.02 19.89
N PRO A 63 41.33 22.17 20.26
CA PRO A 63 40.38 23.08 19.59
C PRO A 63 40.86 24.55 19.70
N ASP A 64 40.13 25.54 19.14
CA ASP A 64 40.19 26.92 19.68
C ASP A 64 38.82 27.62 19.60
N HIS A 65 38.50 28.30 20.70
CA HIS A 65 37.28 29.02 21.04
C HIS A 65 37.45 30.54 20.83
N HIS A 66 36.34 31.25 20.55
CA HIS A 66 35.79 32.41 21.32
C HIS A 66 35.07 33.50 20.47
N PRO A 67 34.15 34.31 21.07
CA PRO A 67 32.89 34.74 20.43
C PRO A 67 32.57 36.27 20.49
N HIS A 68 31.46 36.67 19.81
CA HIS A 68 30.52 37.81 20.05
C HIS A 68 31.05 39.28 19.98
N PRO A 69 30.22 40.34 19.76
CA PRO A 69 28.83 40.63 20.25
C PRO A 69 27.81 41.11 19.16
N LEU A 70 26.49 40.91 19.27
CA LEU A 70 25.42 41.64 20.00
C LEU A 70 25.41 43.17 19.88
N ILE A 71 24.44 43.70 19.10
CA ILE A 71 23.83 45.03 19.26
C ILE A 71 22.29 44.89 19.14
N ASP A 72 21.62 45.70 19.95
CA ASP A 72 20.24 45.70 20.44
C ASP A 72 19.36 46.77 19.74
N LYS A 73 18.03 46.70 20.00
CA LYS A 73 16.96 47.72 19.84
C LYS A 73 16.32 47.85 18.44
N SER A 74 15.00 47.98 18.25
CA SER A 74 13.85 48.23 19.15
C SER A 74 12.52 48.14 18.38
N SER A 75 11.42 47.97 19.14
CA SER A 75 10.07 48.57 18.99
C SER A 75 9.15 48.16 17.83
N GLY A 76 8.00 47.57 18.19
CA GLY A 76 6.75 47.52 17.38
C GLY A 76 6.10 48.91 17.21
N PRO A 77 4.84 49.03 16.70
CA PRO A 77 3.68 48.32 17.27
C PRO A 77 2.64 47.80 16.25
N GLN A 78 1.80 46.84 16.70
CA GLN A 78 0.41 46.68 16.23
C GLN A 78 -0.50 47.70 16.96
N PRO A 79 -1.61 48.15 16.36
CA PRO A 79 -2.95 47.59 16.69
C PRO A 79 -3.87 47.54 15.44
N THR A 80 -4.98 46.82 15.35
CA THR A 80 -6.22 46.90 16.15
C THR A 80 -7.17 45.73 15.81
N MET A 81 -7.89 45.27 16.82
CA MET A 81 -9.14 44.49 16.69
C MET A 81 -10.37 45.41 16.70
N THR A 82 -11.50 44.95 16.12
CA THR A 82 -12.92 45.03 16.58
C THR A 82 -13.90 44.75 15.39
N PRO A 83 -15.22 44.53 15.56
CA PRO A 83 -15.81 43.24 15.99
C PRO A 83 -17.08 42.78 15.21
N SER A 84 -17.52 41.55 15.48
CA SER A 84 -18.92 41.01 15.57
C SER A 84 -20.05 41.46 14.62
N LEU A 85 -20.78 40.47 14.07
CA LEU A 85 -22.24 40.45 13.78
C LEU A 85 -22.66 38.97 13.65
N SER A 86 -23.23 38.33 14.69
CA SER A 86 -24.66 38.22 15.04
C SER A 86 -25.51 37.35 14.09
N THR A 87 -25.82 36.15 14.57
CA THR A 87 -26.94 35.27 14.15
C THR A 87 -28.28 35.82 14.65
N PRO A 88 -29.39 35.68 13.90
CA PRO A 88 -30.73 35.84 14.46
C PRO A 88 -31.32 34.51 14.90
N ARG A 89 -31.72 34.45 16.18
CA ARG A 89 -32.74 33.55 16.72
C ARG A 89 -34.11 34.06 16.26
N GLN A 90 -34.95 33.20 15.70
CA GLN A 90 -36.40 33.44 15.63
C GLN A 90 -37.15 32.65 16.70
N SER A 91 -38.14 33.33 17.24
CA SER A 91 -38.97 33.05 18.40
C SER A 91 -40.13 32.10 18.11
N GLN A 92 -40.57 31.46 19.19
CA GLN A 92 -41.79 30.67 19.33
C GLN A 92 -43.08 31.46 19.01
N SER A 93 -44.09 30.75 18.54
CA SER A 93 -45.49 31.05 18.86
C SER A 93 -46.28 29.75 19.05
N GLN A 94 -46.80 29.57 20.26
CA GLN A 94 -47.78 28.54 20.65
C GLN A 94 -49.18 28.92 20.17
N SER A 95 -50.00 27.91 19.86
CA SER A 95 -51.44 27.92 20.17
C SER A 95 -51.93 26.47 20.22
N GLY A 96 -52.38 26.02 21.39
CA GLY A 96 -53.02 24.73 21.58
C GLY A 96 -54.53 24.77 21.31
N ILE A 97 -55.17 23.59 21.35
CA ILE A 97 -56.48 23.31 21.96
C ILE A 97 -56.62 21.78 22.12
N SER A 98 -57.26 21.41 23.23
CA SER A 98 -57.39 20.12 23.92
C SER A 98 -58.63 19.29 23.56
N SER A 99 -58.62 17.98 23.86
CA SER A 99 -59.70 17.22 24.59
C SER A 99 -59.33 15.72 24.70
N SER A 100 -59.09 15.20 25.92
CA SER A 100 -59.87 14.21 26.73
C SER A 100 -60.01 12.81 26.10
N THR A 101 -59.84 11.63 26.72
CA THR A 101 -59.98 11.07 28.09
C THR A 101 -59.48 9.60 27.97
N SER A 102 -58.87 8.92 28.94
CA SER A 102 -59.54 8.24 30.07
C SER A 102 -58.52 7.58 31.02
N THR A 103 -58.93 7.49 32.28
CA THR A 103 -58.30 6.93 33.48
C THR A 103 -58.12 5.41 33.49
N ASP A 104 -57.09 4.90 34.19
CA ASP A 104 -57.34 3.88 35.21
C ASP A 104 -56.29 3.85 36.34
N LYS A 105 -56.77 3.54 37.55
CA LYS A 105 -56.06 3.58 38.85
C LYS A 105 -55.59 2.18 39.26
N THR A 106 -54.39 2.05 39.82
CA THR A 106 -54.07 1.01 40.83
C THR A 106 -53.05 1.52 41.86
N ALA A 107 -53.30 1.15 43.12
CA ALA A 107 -52.65 1.59 44.37
C ALA A 107 -51.32 0.86 44.67
N PRO A 108 -50.57 1.26 45.72
CA PRO A 108 -49.11 1.07 45.81
C PRO A 108 -48.67 -0.18 46.60
N THR A 109 -47.52 -0.74 46.24
CA THR A 109 -46.77 -1.70 47.06
C THR A 109 -45.32 -1.22 47.29
N SER A 110 -44.94 -1.29 48.56
CA SER A 110 -43.71 -0.89 49.24
C SER A 110 -42.45 -1.62 48.74
N SER A 111 -41.39 -0.90 48.34
CA SER A 111 -40.29 -0.36 49.17
C SER A 111 -38.98 -1.18 49.25
N SER A 112 -38.66 -2.06 48.30
CA SER A 112 -37.34 -2.70 48.22
C SER A 112 -36.37 -2.10 47.19
N SER A 113 -36.84 -1.21 46.30
CA SER A 113 -36.00 -0.58 45.27
C SER A 113 -35.22 0.65 45.74
N SER A 114 -35.57 1.26 46.87
CA SER A 114 -34.99 2.55 47.28
C SER A 114 -33.58 2.42 47.87
N SER A 115 -33.24 1.29 48.48
CA SER A 115 -31.95 1.08 49.15
C SER A 115 -30.80 0.88 48.16
N ILE A 116 -31.02 0.09 47.10
CA ILE A 116 -30.02 -0.15 46.04
C ILE A 116 -29.84 1.11 45.19
N SER A 117 -30.92 1.82 44.86
CA SER A 117 -30.84 3.10 44.17
C SER A 117 -30.11 4.16 44.99
N ARG A 118 -30.30 4.18 46.32
CA ARG A 118 -29.55 5.06 47.23
C ARG A 118 -28.09 4.64 47.33
N LEU A 119 -27.77 3.35 47.43
CA LEU A 119 -26.39 2.86 47.45
C LEU A 119 -25.66 3.19 46.14
N ASN A 120 -26.32 3.07 44.99
CA ASN A 120 -25.76 3.49 43.69
C ASN A 120 -25.58 5.01 43.61
N SER A 121 -26.54 5.79 44.13
CA SER A 121 -26.43 7.27 44.18
C SER A 121 -25.31 7.72 45.11
N ILE A 122 -25.15 7.07 46.25
CA ILE A 122 -24.06 7.30 47.21
C ILE A 122 -22.73 6.86 46.61
N ALA A 123 -22.65 5.71 45.91
CA ALA A 123 -21.45 5.26 45.22
C ALA A 123 -21.03 6.22 44.10
N LEU A 124 -21.98 6.82 43.38
CA LEU A 124 -21.75 7.87 42.38
C LEU A 124 -21.34 9.23 42.99
N HIS A 125 -21.73 9.50 44.24
CA HIS A 125 -21.35 10.72 44.97
C HIS A 125 -20.03 10.59 45.75
N ILE A 126 -19.70 9.40 46.25
CA ILE A 126 -18.51 9.12 47.07
C ILE A 126 -17.33 8.66 46.22
N SER A 127 -17.58 7.99 45.08
CA SER A 127 -16.52 7.89 44.09
C SER A 127 -16.28 9.31 43.59
N PRO A 128 -15.09 9.91 43.76
CA PRO A 128 -14.71 10.94 42.81
C PRO A 128 -14.93 10.26 41.47
N LYS A 129 -15.81 10.81 40.62
CA LYS A 129 -15.73 10.53 39.21
C LYS A 129 -14.27 10.84 38.90
N MET A 130 -13.43 9.81 38.86
CA MET A 130 -12.28 9.80 37.99
C MET A 130 -12.93 9.87 36.62
N VAL A 131 -13.40 11.07 36.26
CA VAL A 131 -13.46 11.49 34.88
C VAL A 131 -12.00 11.36 34.51
N SER A 132 -11.64 10.19 34.01
CA SER A 132 -10.39 10.03 33.31
C SER A 132 -10.54 11.03 32.18
N THR A 133 -9.98 12.21 32.37
CA THR A 133 -9.82 13.21 31.34
C THR A 133 -8.82 12.58 30.39
N THR A 134 -9.34 11.78 29.47
CA THR A 134 -8.55 11.30 28.35
C THR A 134 -8.10 12.55 27.59
N ASN A 135 -6.82 12.61 27.24
CA ASN A 135 -6.31 13.61 26.30
C ASN A 135 -6.83 13.35 24.87
N PHE A 136 -7.53 12.23 24.66
CA PHE A 136 -8.12 11.78 23.39
C PHE A 136 -9.63 11.55 23.55
N PRO A 137 -10.42 12.60 23.85
CA PRO A 137 -11.86 12.46 23.90
C PRO A 137 -12.42 12.30 22.47
N ALA A 138 -13.60 11.69 22.32
CA ALA A 138 -14.13 11.28 21.03
C ALA A 138 -14.38 12.46 20.06
N GLU A 139 -14.62 13.66 20.58
CA GLU A 139 -14.73 14.90 19.81
C GLU A 139 -13.40 15.37 19.20
N VAL A 140 -12.26 14.94 19.77
CA VAL A 140 -10.91 15.21 19.25
C VAL A 140 -10.39 14.04 18.41
N VAL A 141 -10.68 12.81 18.84
CA VAL A 141 -10.29 11.56 18.14
C VAL A 141 -11.56 10.75 17.85
N PRO A 142 -12.29 11.09 16.77
CA PRO A 142 -13.49 10.36 16.40
C PRO A 142 -13.14 8.96 15.89
N GLN A 143 -14.10 8.04 15.98
CA GLN A 143 -13.95 6.71 15.38
C GLN A 143 -13.78 6.85 13.87
N ALA A 144 -12.65 6.37 13.34
CA ALA A 144 -12.38 6.38 11.91
C ALA A 144 -13.38 5.47 11.18
N PRO A 145 -13.85 5.85 9.98
CA PRO A 145 -14.63 4.96 9.13
C PRO A 145 -13.77 3.76 8.74
N GLU A 146 -14.41 2.63 8.49
CA GLU A 146 -13.73 1.44 7.99
C GLU A 146 -13.22 1.66 6.56
N ASP A 147 -12.03 1.12 6.24
CA ASP A 147 -11.55 1.09 4.86
C ASP A 147 -12.52 0.27 3.99
N PRO A 148 -13.05 0.84 2.89
CA PRO A 148 -14.07 0.18 2.08
C PRO A 148 -13.67 -1.20 1.54
N LEU A 149 -12.38 -1.43 1.23
CA LEU A 149 -11.90 -2.70 0.68
C LEU A 149 -11.73 -3.75 1.77
N PHE A 150 -11.18 -3.38 2.91
CA PHE A 150 -11.01 -4.32 4.02
C PHE A 150 -12.34 -4.66 4.70
N GLY A 151 -13.29 -3.73 4.72
CA GLY A 151 -14.67 -4.00 5.14
C GLY A 151 -15.38 -4.98 4.22
N LEU A 152 -15.21 -4.85 2.91
CA LEU A 152 -15.73 -5.81 1.94
C LEU A 152 -15.15 -7.21 2.17
N ALA A 153 -13.83 -7.31 2.40
CA ALA A 153 -13.18 -8.60 2.67
C ALA A 153 -13.63 -9.24 3.99
N ARG A 154 -13.93 -8.43 5.03
CA ARG A 154 -14.50 -8.94 6.28
C ARG A 154 -15.90 -9.49 6.04
N ALA A 155 -16.73 -8.77 5.30
CA ALA A 155 -18.09 -9.21 4.96
C ALA A 155 -18.07 -10.53 4.15
N TYR A 156 -17.19 -10.65 3.15
CA TYR A 156 -16.99 -11.88 2.40
C TYR A 156 -16.56 -13.06 3.29
N LYS A 157 -15.65 -12.82 4.25
CA LYS A 157 -15.21 -13.87 5.18
C LYS A 157 -16.33 -14.34 6.12
N ALA A 158 -17.21 -13.43 6.53
CA ALA A 158 -18.32 -13.72 7.43
C ALA A 158 -19.49 -14.42 6.74
N ASP A 159 -19.60 -14.34 5.42
CA ASP A 159 -20.63 -15.02 4.65
C ASP A 159 -20.38 -16.55 4.62
N GLU A 160 -21.38 -17.34 4.97
CA GLU A 160 -21.30 -18.81 4.96
C GLU A 160 -21.84 -19.43 3.66
N SER A 161 -22.35 -18.61 2.74
CA SER A 161 -22.89 -19.09 1.46
C SER A 161 -21.83 -19.85 0.67
N PRO A 162 -22.16 -21.05 0.13
CA PRO A 162 -21.23 -21.81 -0.71
C PRO A 162 -21.00 -21.15 -2.07
N ASN A 163 -21.84 -20.18 -2.45
CA ASN A 163 -21.81 -19.49 -3.75
C ASN A 163 -21.11 -18.12 -3.69
N LYS A 164 -20.55 -17.73 -2.53
CA LYS A 164 -19.93 -16.41 -2.39
C LYS A 164 -18.72 -16.22 -3.30
N VAL A 165 -18.58 -15.03 -3.87
CA VAL A 165 -17.47 -14.69 -4.78
C VAL A 165 -16.78 -13.41 -4.31
N ASP A 166 -15.45 -13.45 -4.14
CA ASP A 166 -14.63 -12.26 -3.83
C ASP A 166 -14.07 -11.63 -5.10
N LEU A 167 -14.68 -10.54 -5.53
CA LEU A 167 -14.20 -9.67 -6.61
C LEU A 167 -13.72 -8.31 -6.06
N GLY A 168 -13.43 -8.25 -4.76
CA GLY A 168 -13.11 -7.03 -4.04
C GLY A 168 -11.63 -6.67 -4.14
N ILE A 169 -10.82 -7.33 -3.32
CA ILE A 169 -9.39 -6.99 -3.17
C ILE A 169 -8.60 -7.44 -4.41
N GLY A 170 -7.73 -6.55 -4.88
CA GLY A 170 -6.79 -6.84 -5.97
C GLY A 170 -5.61 -7.70 -5.51
N ALA A 171 -5.87 -8.98 -5.26
CA ALA A 171 -4.86 -9.99 -5.02
C ALA A 171 -5.12 -11.19 -5.93
N TYR A 172 -4.06 -11.70 -6.55
CA TYR A 172 -4.16 -12.80 -7.48
C TYR A 172 -4.62 -14.08 -6.76
N ARG A 173 -5.40 -14.89 -7.49
CA ARG A 173 -5.87 -16.20 -7.06
C ARG A 173 -5.64 -17.22 -8.18
N ASP A 174 -5.48 -18.48 -7.79
CA ASP A 174 -5.48 -19.60 -8.73
C ASP A 174 -6.89 -19.93 -9.24
N GLU A 175 -7.00 -20.98 -10.03
CA GLU A 175 -8.23 -21.50 -10.64
C GLU A 175 -9.27 -21.95 -9.60
N ASN A 176 -8.86 -22.10 -8.34
CA ASN A 176 -9.70 -22.50 -7.22
C ASN A 176 -9.98 -21.34 -6.25
N ALA A 177 -9.75 -20.10 -6.69
CA ALA A 177 -9.89 -18.89 -5.89
C ALA A 177 -9.00 -18.87 -4.62
N LYS A 178 -7.87 -19.60 -4.61
CA LYS A 178 -6.91 -19.63 -3.49
C LYS A 178 -5.71 -18.73 -3.74
N PRO A 179 -5.05 -18.21 -2.68
CA PRO A 179 -3.79 -17.48 -2.85
C PRO A 179 -2.75 -18.33 -3.58
N TRP A 180 -2.16 -17.79 -4.64
CA TRP A 180 -1.12 -18.45 -5.41
C TRP A 180 0.24 -17.85 -5.10
N VAL A 181 1.07 -18.59 -4.38
CA VAL A 181 2.48 -18.24 -4.19
C VAL A 181 3.23 -18.70 -5.42
N LEU A 182 3.85 -17.77 -6.14
CA LEU A 182 4.59 -18.04 -7.37
C LEU A 182 5.62 -19.16 -7.16
N PRO A 183 5.72 -20.15 -8.06
CA PRO A 183 6.74 -21.19 -8.01
C PRO A 183 8.17 -20.64 -7.81
N VAL A 184 8.54 -19.59 -8.53
CA VAL A 184 9.86 -18.95 -8.40
C VAL A 184 10.08 -18.34 -7.01
N VAL A 185 9.03 -17.81 -6.37
CA VAL A 185 9.10 -17.24 -5.02
C VAL A 185 9.30 -18.33 -3.98
N LYS A 186 8.67 -19.49 -4.15
CA LYS A 186 8.92 -20.65 -3.28
C LYS A 186 10.37 -21.13 -3.39
N LYS A 187 10.93 -21.18 -4.61
CA LYS A 187 12.34 -21.52 -4.84
C LYS A 187 13.28 -20.52 -4.19
N ALA A 188 13.03 -19.22 -4.38
CA ALA A 188 13.83 -18.16 -3.75
C ALA A 188 13.75 -18.20 -2.22
N ASP A 189 12.57 -18.48 -1.66
CA ASP A 189 12.37 -18.70 -0.22
C ASP A 189 13.15 -19.91 0.30
N GLU A 190 13.13 -21.04 -0.42
CA GLU A 190 13.94 -22.22 -0.09
C GLU A 190 15.44 -21.94 -0.14
N ILE A 191 15.91 -21.21 -1.16
CA ILE A 191 17.31 -20.78 -1.28
C ILE A 191 17.71 -19.96 -0.04
N LEU A 192 16.90 -18.97 0.34
CA LEU A 192 17.18 -18.13 1.51
C LEU A 192 17.17 -18.94 2.81
N ARG A 193 16.18 -19.80 3.03
CA ARG A 193 16.08 -20.61 4.26
C ARG A 193 17.24 -21.59 4.43
N ASN A 194 17.86 -22.00 3.33
CA ASN A 194 19.00 -22.92 3.34
C ASN A 194 20.37 -22.20 3.31
N ASP A 195 20.38 -20.87 3.25
CA ASP A 195 21.62 -20.08 3.29
C ASP A 195 22.16 -20.02 4.73
N PRO A 196 23.36 -20.59 5.01
CA PRO A 196 23.95 -20.57 6.35
C PRO A 196 24.31 -19.16 6.83
N GLU A 197 24.42 -18.17 5.93
CA GLU A 197 24.73 -16.78 6.26
C GLU A 197 23.47 -15.92 6.46
N LEU A 198 22.27 -16.49 6.28
CA LEU A 198 21.01 -15.78 6.50
C LEU A 198 20.94 -15.29 7.96
N ASN A 199 20.69 -14.00 8.13
CA ASN A 199 20.57 -13.35 9.43
C ASN A 199 19.43 -12.32 9.44
N HIS A 200 19.11 -11.81 10.63
CA HIS A 200 18.06 -10.81 10.86
C HIS A 200 18.61 -9.48 11.37
N GLU A 201 19.85 -9.15 10.99
CA GLU A 201 20.46 -7.86 11.32
C GLU A 201 19.73 -6.70 10.62
N TYR A 202 19.97 -5.48 11.08
CA TYR A 202 19.38 -4.29 10.44
C TYR A 202 19.86 -4.10 9.00
N ALA A 203 18.95 -3.66 8.13
CA ALA A 203 19.29 -3.27 6.76
C ALA A 203 20.04 -1.92 6.75
N PRO A 204 20.83 -1.62 5.70
CA PRO A 204 21.20 -0.24 5.40
C PRO A 204 19.93 0.63 5.27
N ILE A 205 20.01 1.91 5.65
CA ILE A 205 18.84 2.82 5.62
C ILE A 205 18.23 2.90 4.23
N ALA A 206 19.05 2.92 3.17
CA ALA A 206 18.59 2.94 1.78
C ALA A 206 18.07 1.57 1.28
N GLY A 207 18.26 0.48 2.04
CA GLY A 207 17.93 -0.88 1.64
C GLY A 207 19.11 -1.71 1.15
N ILE A 208 18.80 -2.92 0.68
CA ILE A 208 19.79 -3.87 0.16
C ILE A 208 20.22 -3.44 -1.25
N ALA A 209 21.52 -3.22 -1.46
CA ALA A 209 22.02 -2.70 -2.75
C ALA A 209 21.73 -3.62 -3.96
N SER A 210 21.80 -4.94 -3.79
CA SER A 210 21.46 -5.92 -4.84
C SER A 210 19.97 -5.93 -5.20
N PHE A 211 19.10 -5.51 -4.27
CA PHE A 211 17.69 -5.33 -4.53
C PHE A 211 17.41 -4.00 -5.22
N THR A 212 17.92 -2.89 -4.67
CA THR A 212 17.62 -1.54 -5.19
C THR A 212 18.20 -1.29 -6.58
N SER A 213 19.37 -1.85 -6.90
CA SER A 213 19.95 -1.77 -8.26
C SER A 213 19.08 -2.49 -9.29
N LYS A 214 18.70 -3.76 -9.04
CA LYS A 214 17.83 -4.51 -9.93
C LYS A 214 16.42 -3.97 -10.03
N ALA A 215 15.88 -3.42 -8.94
CA ALA A 215 14.61 -2.70 -8.95
C ALA A 215 14.64 -1.50 -9.91
N ALA A 216 15.74 -0.73 -9.92
CA ALA A 216 15.95 0.40 -10.83
C ALA A 216 16.12 -0.08 -12.29
N GLU A 217 16.92 -1.11 -12.54
CA GLU A 217 17.06 -1.71 -13.88
C GLU A 217 15.73 -2.22 -14.44
N LEU A 218 14.89 -2.83 -13.60
CA LEU A 218 13.59 -3.34 -14.00
C LEU A 218 12.68 -2.23 -14.54
N VAL A 219 12.61 -1.10 -13.83
CA VAL A 219 11.71 0.00 -14.19
C VAL A 219 12.28 0.87 -15.32
N PHE A 220 13.57 1.25 -15.24
CA PHE A 220 14.19 2.16 -16.22
C PHE A 220 14.78 1.45 -17.44
N GLY A 221 15.04 0.14 -17.34
CA GLY A 221 15.85 -0.60 -18.29
C GLY A 221 17.34 -0.57 -17.91
N PRO A 222 18.09 -1.66 -18.14
CA PRO A 222 19.51 -1.75 -17.78
C PRO A 222 20.37 -0.72 -18.55
N ASP A 223 19.96 -0.37 -19.76
CA ASP A 223 20.66 0.59 -20.62
C ASP A 223 20.19 2.05 -20.43
N SER A 224 19.39 2.33 -19.39
CA SER A 224 18.87 3.67 -19.15
C SER A 224 19.98 4.70 -18.95
N ALA A 225 19.90 5.81 -19.69
CA ALA A 225 20.79 6.95 -19.52
C ALA A 225 20.79 7.48 -18.08
N ALA A 226 19.65 7.44 -17.37
CA ALA A 226 19.57 7.87 -15.98
C ALA A 226 20.45 7.04 -15.03
N ILE A 227 20.60 5.74 -15.30
CA ILE A 227 21.48 4.84 -14.55
C ILE A 227 22.94 5.09 -14.94
N GLN A 228 23.24 5.06 -16.24
CA GLN A 228 24.61 5.21 -16.76
C GLN A 228 25.24 6.56 -16.39
N GLU A 229 24.45 7.64 -16.43
CA GLU A 229 24.88 9.00 -16.09
C GLU A 229 24.79 9.29 -14.58
N LYS A 230 24.45 8.28 -13.76
CA LYS A 230 24.33 8.40 -12.29
C LYS A 230 23.40 9.54 -11.88
N ARG A 231 22.25 9.64 -12.54
CA ARG A 231 21.19 10.63 -12.29
C ARG A 231 20.00 10.08 -11.51
N SER A 232 20.00 8.77 -11.23
CA SER A 232 18.97 8.13 -10.41
C SER A 232 19.48 7.70 -9.04
N THR A 233 18.64 7.82 -8.02
CA THR A 233 18.85 7.14 -6.72
C THR A 233 17.62 6.30 -6.38
N THR A 234 17.86 5.18 -5.69
CA THR A 234 16.81 4.23 -5.32
C THR A 234 16.93 3.89 -3.85
N LEU A 235 15.79 3.98 -3.14
CA LEU A 235 15.65 3.49 -1.79
C LEU A 235 14.63 2.36 -1.75
N GLN A 236 14.91 1.31 -1.01
CA GLN A 236 13.91 0.33 -0.64
C GLN A 236 12.90 0.94 0.33
N THR A 237 11.61 0.63 0.15
CA THR A 237 10.50 1.19 0.92
C THR A 237 9.52 0.10 1.36
N ILE A 238 8.51 0.47 2.19
CA ILE A 238 7.38 -0.39 2.55
C ILE A 238 6.40 -0.50 1.37
N SER A 239 6.84 -1.20 0.33
CA SER A 239 6.13 -1.39 -0.92
C SER A 239 5.77 -0.06 -1.63
N GLY A 240 4.81 -0.12 -2.56
CA GLY A 240 4.30 1.07 -3.26
C GLY A 240 3.71 2.11 -2.32
N THR A 241 2.93 1.71 -1.30
CA THR A 241 2.37 2.65 -0.31
C THR A 241 3.45 3.47 0.39
N GLY A 242 4.53 2.81 0.85
CA GLY A 242 5.66 3.50 1.46
C GLY A 242 6.44 4.35 0.47
N ALA A 243 6.54 3.94 -0.79
CA ALA A 243 7.18 4.75 -1.83
C ALA A 243 6.37 6.01 -2.19
N VAL A 244 5.04 5.90 -2.30
CA VAL A 244 4.14 7.05 -2.50
C VAL A 244 4.27 8.01 -1.32
N HIS A 245 4.26 7.49 -0.09
CA HIS A 245 4.41 8.30 1.12
C HIS A 245 5.76 9.02 1.18
N LEU A 246 6.87 8.31 0.95
CA LEU A 246 8.21 8.90 0.98
C LEU A 246 8.37 9.98 -0.11
N GLY A 247 7.87 9.72 -1.32
CA GLY A 247 7.88 10.69 -2.42
C GLY A 247 7.02 11.91 -2.11
N ALA A 248 5.82 11.72 -1.56
CA ALA A 248 4.94 12.80 -1.15
C ALA A 248 5.57 13.66 -0.04
N LEU A 249 6.16 13.03 0.98
CA LEU A 249 6.85 13.73 2.06
C LEU A 249 8.06 14.52 1.56
N PHE A 250 8.83 13.95 0.62
CA PHE A 250 9.94 14.62 -0.03
C PHE A 250 9.47 15.87 -0.79
N LEU A 251 8.42 15.74 -1.61
CA LEU A 251 7.84 16.87 -2.34
C LEU A 251 7.28 17.95 -1.39
N ALA A 252 6.58 17.55 -0.32
CA ALA A 252 6.03 18.47 0.67
C ALA A 252 7.13 19.33 1.32
N LYS A 253 8.29 18.74 1.63
CA LYS A 253 9.42 19.43 2.26
C LYS A 253 10.25 20.26 1.29
N PHE A 254 10.56 19.73 0.11
CA PHE A 254 11.65 20.25 -0.72
C PHE A 254 11.22 20.77 -2.09
N TYR A 255 10.04 20.40 -2.60
CA TYR A 255 9.60 20.85 -3.91
C TYR A 255 9.34 22.36 -3.89
N LYS A 256 9.95 23.06 -4.87
CA LYS A 256 9.85 24.52 -5.00
C LYS A 256 8.72 24.96 -5.94
N GLY A 257 8.24 24.06 -6.80
CA GLY A 257 7.13 24.32 -7.71
C GLY A 257 5.78 24.31 -6.99
N ASN A 258 4.70 24.23 -7.77
CA ASN A 258 3.36 24.17 -7.22
C ASN A 258 3.15 22.85 -6.46
N LYS A 259 2.83 22.96 -5.16
CA LYS A 259 2.60 21.81 -4.26
C LYS A 259 1.19 21.22 -4.36
N THR A 260 0.34 21.72 -5.24
CA THR A 260 -0.89 21.02 -5.63
C THR A 260 -0.53 19.79 -6.44
N VAL A 261 -0.87 18.62 -5.89
CA VAL A 261 -0.71 17.33 -6.55
C VAL A 261 -2.01 16.94 -7.23
N TYR A 262 -1.93 16.68 -8.53
CA TYR A 262 -3.04 16.23 -9.35
C TYR A 262 -3.06 14.71 -9.40
N VAL A 263 -4.22 14.11 -9.09
CA VAL A 263 -4.47 12.67 -9.22
C VAL A 263 -5.64 12.42 -10.18
N SER A 264 -5.67 11.29 -10.87
CA SER A 264 -6.75 10.98 -11.81
C SER A 264 -8.13 10.93 -11.11
N ASN A 265 -9.19 11.23 -11.85
CA ASN A 265 -10.57 11.00 -11.41
C ASN A 265 -11.23 9.89 -12.25
N PRO A 266 -11.47 8.69 -11.67
CA PRO A 266 -11.06 8.25 -10.34
C PRO A 266 -9.57 7.85 -10.26
N THR A 267 -9.06 7.57 -9.06
CA THR A 267 -7.71 7.02 -8.81
C THR A 267 -7.74 5.94 -7.72
N TRP A 268 -6.58 5.37 -7.35
CA TRP A 268 -6.48 4.50 -6.19
C TRP A 268 -6.86 5.26 -4.92
N ALA A 269 -7.92 4.82 -4.25
CA ALA A 269 -8.55 5.55 -3.14
C ALA A 269 -7.57 6.07 -2.06
N ASN A 270 -6.48 5.34 -1.82
CA ASN A 270 -5.50 5.71 -0.79
C ASN A 270 -4.55 6.86 -1.20
N HIS A 271 -4.46 7.22 -2.49
CA HIS A 271 -3.65 8.36 -2.94
C HIS A 271 -4.03 9.64 -2.19
N HIS A 272 -5.33 9.91 -2.06
CA HIS A 272 -5.81 11.10 -1.34
C HIS A 272 -5.38 11.09 0.12
N GLN A 273 -5.42 9.93 0.80
CA GLN A 273 -5.04 9.84 2.21
C GLN A 273 -3.54 10.07 2.40
N ILE A 274 -2.70 9.38 1.60
CA ILE A 274 -1.25 9.49 1.70
C ILE A 274 -0.79 10.94 1.45
N LEU A 275 -1.26 11.56 0.36
CA LEU A 275 -0.86 12.91 -0.02
C LEU A 275 -1.31 13.96 1.00
N LYS A 276 -2.56 13.87 1.48
CA LYS A 276 -3.09 14.80 2.50
C LYS A 276 -2.39 14.62 3.85
N ASN A 277 -2.01 13.40 4.22
CA ASN A 277 -1.34 13.12 5.49
C ASN A 277 0.01 13.83 5.63
N VAL A 278 0.68 14.16 4.52
CA VAL A 278 1.94 14.92 4.52
C VAL A 278 1.74 16.42 4.24
N GLY A 279 0.49 16.89 4.23
CA GLY A 279 0.14 18.31 4.08
C GLY A 279 0.13 18.83 2.65
N LEU A 280 0.11 17.97 1.63
CA LEU A 280 -0.03 18.40 0.24
C LEU A 280 -1.50 18.69 -0.10
N SER A 281 -1.73 19.73 -0.88
CA SER A 281 -3.02 19.97 -1.53
C SER A 281 -3.21 18.97 -2.65
N VAL A 282 -4.40 18.37 -2.74
CA VAL A 282 -4.72 17.37 -3.75
C VAL A 282 -5.88 17.85 -4.59
N ASP A 283 -5.68 17.90 -5.90
CA ASP A 283 -6.70 18.18 -6.89
C ASP A 283 -6.81 16.99 -7.86
N THR A 284 -7.77 17.02 -8.77
CA THR A 284 -8.05 15.91 -9.70
C THR A 284 -8.06 16.33 -11.16
N TYR A 285 -7.75 15.40 -12.05
CA TYR A 285 -7.93 15.56 -13.50
C TYR A 285 -8.89 14.50 -14.07
N PRO A 286 -9.73 14.85 -15.07
CA PRO A 286 -10.58 13.87 -15.74
C PRO A 286 -9.75 12.72 -16.32
N TYR A 287 -10.25 11.49 -16.17
CA TYR A 287 -9.55 10.30 -16.63
C TYR A 287 -10.49 9.26 -17.23
N PHE A 288 -11.63 8.99 -16.60
CA PHE A 288 -12.57 7.98 -17.08
C PHE A 288 -13.84 8.61 -17.65
N HIS A 289 -14.14 8.33 -18.92
CA HIS A 289 -15.35 8.79 -19.56
C HIS A 289 -16.47 7.76 -19.36
N LYS A 290 -17.49 8.08 -18.54
CA LYS A 290 -18.53 7.11 -18.12
C LYS A 290 -19.30 6.48 -19.27
N GLU A 291 -19.58 7.25 -20.33
CA GLU A 291 -20.38 6.76 -21.46
C GLU A 291 -19.61 5.78 -22.35
N THR A 292 -18.33 6.07 -22.62
CA THR A 292 -17.48 5.24 -23.48
C THR A 292 -16.77 4.15 -22.70
N LYS A 293 -16.73 4.26 -21.37
CA LYS A 293 -15.98 3.41 -20.43
C LYS A 293 -14.48 3.35 -20.76
N GLY A 294 -13.97 4.40 -21.42
CA GLY A 294 -12.59 4.57 -21.86
C GLY A 294 -11.94 5.81 -21.25
N LEU A 295 -10.80 6.22 -21.83
CA LEU A 295 -10.02 7.36 -21.36
C LEU A 295 -10.70 8.67 -21.77
N ASP A 296 -10.92 9.57 -20.82
CA ASP A 296 -11.25 10.97 -21.08
C ASP A 296 -9.97 11.74 -21.42
N PHE A 297 -9.44 11.48 -22.62
CA PHE A 297 -8.15 12.00 -23.03
C PHE A 297 -8.17 13.53 -23.21
N GLU A 298 -9.26 14.09 -23.72
CA GLU A 298 -9.39 15.54 -23.89
C GLU A 298 -9.49 16.27 -22.55
N GLY A 299 -10.27 15.75 -21.59
CA GLY A 299 -10.34 16.32 -20.23
C GLY A 299 -9.01 16.24 -19.50
N LEU A 300 -8.26 15.14 -19.67
CA LEU A 300 -6.90 14.98 -19.17
C LEU A 300 -5.98 16.07 -19.75
N LYS A 301 -5.92 16.22 -21.08
CA LYS A 301 -5.09 17.23 -21.76
C LYS A 301 -5.45 18.65 -21.34
N GLN A 302 -6.75 18.97 -21.26
CA GLN A 302 -7.21 20.29 -20.82
C GLN A 302 -6.71 20.61 -19.39
N THR A 303 -6.69 19.61 -18.51
CA THR A 303 -6.17 19.80 -17.15
C THR A 303 -4.66 20.00 -17.15
N LEU A 304 -3.90 19.22 -17.93
CA LEU A 304 -2.46 19.45 -18.10
C LEU A 304 -2.14 20.84 -18.68
N GLN A 305 -2.99 21.38 -19.56
CA GLN A 305 -2.78 22.71 -20.16
C GLN A 305 -3.22 23.87 -19.27
N SER A 306 -4.14 23.66 -18.34
CA SER A 306 -4.69 24.71 -17.48
C SER A 306 -4.13 24.70 -16.05
N ALA A 307 -3.61 23.55 -15.59
CA ALA A 307 -2.95 23.45 -14.29
C ALA A 307 -1.78 24.44 -14.21
N PRO A 308 -1.47 25.01 -13.03
CA PRO A 308 -0.35 25.93 -12.91
C PRO A 308 0.98 25.26 -13.29
N GLU A 309 1.88 26.03 -13.89
CA GLU A 309 3.20 25.56 -14.29
C GLU A 309 3.95 24.94 -13.09
N GLY A 310 4.69 23.86 -13.32
CA GLY A 310 5.39 23.19 -12.22
C GLY A 310 4.49 22.39 -11.27
N SER A 311 3.22 22.12 -11.61
CA SER A 311 2.38 21.19 -10.85
C SER A 311 2.88 19.74 -10.89
N VAL A 312 2.59 19.00 -9.83
CA VAL A 312 2.92 17.56 -9.72
C VAL A 312 1.73 16.73 -10.19
N PHE A 313 1.97 15.73 -11.04
CA PHE A 313 0.94 14.78 -11.50
C PHE A 313 1.29 13.36 -11.07
N VAL A 314 0.40 12.72 -10.31
CA VAL A 314 0.49 11.28 -10.04
C VAL A 314 -0.11 10.53 -11.21
N LEU A 315 0.71 9.69 -11.84
CA LEU A 315 0.43 8.94 -13.04
C LEU A 315 0.54 7.44 -12.74
N HIS A 316 -0.44 6.64 -13.16
CA HIS A 316 -0.31 5.19 -13.09
C HIS A 316 0.49 4.75 -14.32
N ALA A 317 1.59 4.02 -14.12
CA ALA A 317 2.47 3.62 -15.21
C ALA A 317 1.80 2.68 -16.21
N CYS A 318 0.99 1.76 -15.68
CA CYS A 318 0.13 0.83 -16.41
C CYS A 318 -0.93 0.23 -15.47
N ALA A 319 -1.93 -0.44 -16.05
CA ALA A 319 -3.08 -1.04 -15.37
C ALA A 319 -3.70 -0.10 -14.33
N HIS A 320 -4.15 1.06 -14.79
CA HIS A 320 -4.70 2.10 -13.94
C HIS A 320 -5.74 1.55 -12.96
N ASN A 321 -5.52 1.76 -11.66
CA ASN A 321 -6.46 1.35 -10.61
C ASN A 321 -7.31 2.58 -10.24
N PRO A 322 -8.64 2.56 -10.46
CA PRO A 322 -9.49 1.36 -10.57
C PRO A 322 -9.96 0.98 -11.97
N THR A 323 -9.69 1.77 -13.00
CA THR A 323 -10.44 1.71 -14.27
C THR A 323 -10.02 0.57 -15.19
N GLY A 324 -8.76 0.11 -15.10
CA GLY A 324 -8.14 -0.76 -16.11
C GLY A 324 -7.95 -0.07 -17.47
N VAL A 325 -8.07 1.25 -17.55
CA VAL A 325 -7.91 2.01 -18.80
C VAL A 325 -6.57 2.73 -18.77
N ASP A 326 -5.72 2.48 -19.75
CA ASP A 326 -4.43 3.16 -19.88
C ASP A 326 -4.37 4.00 -21.17
N PRO A 327 -3.61 5.11 -21.19
CA PRO A 327 -3.28 5.79 -22.43
C PRO A 327 -2.48 4.88 -23.36
N THR A 328 -2.74 5.02 -24.66
CA THR A 328 -1.89 4.45 -25.72
C THR A 328 -0.51 5.11 -25.73
N GLN A 329 0.46 4.53 -26.44
CA GLN A 329 1.80 5.14 -26.58
C GLN A 329 1.74 6.54 -27.20
N ASP A 330 0.92 6.73 -28.23
CA ASP A 330 0.72 8.04 -28.87
C ASP A 330 0.13 9.06 -27.89
N GLN A 331 -0.85 8.65 -27.09
CA GLN A 331 -1.44 9.50 -26.05
C GLN A 331 -0.43 9.83 -24.95
N TRP A 332 0.42 8.89 -24.54
CA TRP A 332 1.50 9.15 -23.59
C TRP A 332 2.54 10.11 -24.15
N THR A 333 2.86 10.03 -25.45
CA THR A 333 3.74 10.99 -26.14
C THR A 333 3.16 12.41 -26.08
N GLU A 334 1.86 12.58 -26.35
CA GLU A 334 1.16 13.86 -26.19
C GLU A 334 1.15 14.35 -24.74
N ILE A 335 0.86 13.47 -23.77
CA ILE A 335 0.90 13.82 -22.33
C ILE A 335 2.27 14.34 -21.94
N ALA A 336 3.34 13.63 -22.33
CA ALA A 336 4.72 14.05 -22.05
C ALA A 336 5.04 15.39 -22.72
N ALA A 337 4.60 15.62 -23.96
CA ALA A 337 4.83 16.88 -24.65
C ALA A 337 4.22 18.07 -23.87
N ILE A 338 2.95 17.95 -23.45
CA ILE A 338 2.27 18.99 -22.67
C ILE A 338 2.95 19.16 -21.30
N MET A 339 3.26 18.07 -20.60
CA MET A 339 3.94 18.15 -19.30
C MET A 339 5.31 18.84 -19.40
N LYS A 340 6.04 18.62 -20.49
CA LYS A 340 7.34 19.27 -20.74
C LYS A 340 7.15 20.75 -21.03
N GLU A 341 6.18 21.13 -21.85
CA GLU A 341 5.84 22.53 -22.14
C GLU A 341 5.45 23.30 -20.86
N ARG A 342 4.70 22.66 -19.97
CA ARG A 342 4.18 23.26 -18.73
C ARG A 342 5.09 23.02 -17.52
N ASN A 343 6.31 22.51 -17.74
CA ASN A 343 7.29 22.17 -16.71
C ASN A 343 6.71 21.34 -15.54
N HIS A 344 5.73 20.47 -15.82
CA HIS A 344 5.08 19.64 -14.81
C HIS A 344 6.01 18.53 -14.32
N PHE A 345 5.84 18.14 -13.06
CA PHE A 345 6.65 17.13 -12.39
C PHE A 345 5.91 15.77 -12.37
N PRO A 346 6.41 14.74 -13.07
CA PRO A 346 5.81 13.41 -13.08
C PRO A 346 6.12 12.63 -11.80
N PHE A 347 5.08 12.07 -11.19
CA PHE A 347 5.16 11.08 -10.13
C PHE A 347 4.48 9.80 -10.63
N PHE A 348 5.27 8.80 -11.02
CA PHE A 348 4.71 7.51 -11.44
C PHE A 348 4.45 6.58 -10.24
N ASP A 349 3.25 5.98 -10.20
CA ASP A 349 2.94 4.79 -9.40
C ASP A 349 2.97 3.56 -10.31
N THR A 350 3.85 2.60 -10.02
CA THR A 350 4.00 1.36 -10.77
C THR A 350 3.88 0.14 -9.83
N ALA A 351 2.65 -0.38 -9.75
CA ALA A 351 2.32 -1.53 -8.92
C ALA A 351 2.04 -2.82 -9.69
N TYR A 352 1.93 -2.74 -11.03
CA TYR A 352 1.46 -3.81 -11.90
C TYR A 352 2.40 -4.15 -13.07
N GLN A 353 3.64 -3.66 -13.06
CA GLN A 353 4.61 -3.93 -14.13
C GLN A 353 4.79 -5.44 -14.37
N GLY A 354 4.56 -5.87 -15.61
CA GLY A 354 4.56 -7.27 -16.07
C GLY A 354 3.30 -8.05 -15.73
N PHE A 355 2.53 -7.60 -14.74
CA PHE A 355 1.26 -8.21 -14.35
C PHE A 355 0.11 -7.72 -15.23
N ALA A 356 0.26 -6.57 -15.91
CA ALA A 356 -0.80 -6.01 -16.74
C ALA A 356 -0.87 -6.71 -18.10
N SER A 357 0.25 -6.72 -18.84
CA SER A 357 0.32 -7.28 -20.19
C SER A 357 1.05 -8.62 -20.29
N GLY A 358 1.73 -9.06 -19.23
CA GLY A 358 2.68 -10.17 -19.29
C GLY A 358 4.08 -9.76 -19.77
N ASP A 359 4.29 -8.48 -20.07
CA ASP A 359 5.54 -7.92 -20.61
C ASP A 359 6.03 -6.74 -19.75
N LEU A 360 7.21 -6.90 -19.16
CA LEU A 360 7.83 -5.92 -18.26
C LEU A 360 8.25 -4.62 -18.96
N VAL A 361 8.64 -4.71 -20.23
CA VAL A 361 9.10 -3.56 -21.03
C VAL A 361 7.91 -2.74 -21.49
N LYS A 362 6.87 -3.41 -22.01
CA LYS A 362 5.62 -2.76 -22.40
C LYS A 362 5.00 -2.01 -21.23
N ASP A 363 4.93 -2.65 -20.07
CA ASP A 363 4.31 -2.09 -18.87
C ASP A 363 5.12 -0.96 -18.21
N ALA A 364 6.40 -0.81 -18.55
CA ALA A 364 7.26 0.30 -18.08
C ALA A 364 7.46 1.39 -19.15
N TRP A 365 6.86 1.24 -20.33
CA TRP A 365 7.15 2.10 -21.48
C TRP A 365 6.95 3.59 -21.18
N ALA A 366 5.86 3.97 -20.51
CA ALA A 366 5.58 5.37 -20.18
C ALA A 366 6.69 5.97 -19.29
N ILE A 367 7.16 5.24 -18.28
CA ILE A 367 8.25 5.71 -17.41
C ILE A 367 9.54 5.88 -18.21
N ARG A 368 9.91 4.88 -19.02
CA ARG A 368 11.14 4.90 -19.82
C ARG A 368 11.11 6.04 -20.83
N TYR A 369 9.98 6.23 -21.51
CA TYR A 369 9.79 7.34 -22.43
C TYR A 369 9.98 8.70 -21.75
N PHE A 370 9.42 8.92 -20.56
CA PHE A 370 9.64 10.16 -19.82
C PHE A 370 11.11 10.36 -19.41
N VAL A 371 11.79 9.30 -18.99
CA VAL A 371 13.24 9.37 -18.71
C VAL A 371 14.03 9.75 -19.96
N ASP A 372 13.71 9.15 -21.11
CA ASP A 372 14.36 9.43 -22.40
C ASP A 372 14.08 10.85 -22.90
N GLN A 373 12.91 11.40 -22.59
CA GLN A 373 12.57 12.80 -22.86
C GLN A 373 13.28 13.79 -21.91
N GLY A 374 14.09 13.30 -20.97
CA GLY A 374 14.92 14.11 -20.08
C GLY A 374 14.18 14.68 -18.86
N PHE A 375 13.04 14.09 -18.47
CA PHE A 375 12.30 14.55 -17.29
C PHE A 375 13.08 14.35 -15.99
N GLU A 376 12.95 15.32 -15.08
CA GLU A 376 13.11 15.09 -13.65
C GLU A 376 11.81 14.48 -13.11
N LEU A 377 11.88 13.32 -12.46
CA LEU A 377 10.69 12.56 -12.03
C LEU A 377 10.96 11.67 -10.82
N VAL A 378 9.88 11.16 -10.25
CA VAL A 378 9.93 10.12 -9.20
C VAL A 378 9.04 8.93 -9.56
N VAL A 379 9.39 7.75 -9.03
CA VAL A 379 8.65 6.51 -9.26
C VAL A 379 8.46 5.76 -7.94
N ALA A 380 7.22 5.40 -7.63
CA ALA A 380 6.86 4.47 -6.58
C ALA A 380 6.64 3.08 -7.16
N GLN A 381 7.54 2.15 -6.85
CA GLN A 381 7.52 0.78 -7.36
C GLN A 381 7.07 -0.21 -6.27
N SER A 382 6.11 -1.09 -6.60
CA SER A 382 5.64 -2.15 -5.71
C SER A 382 5.94 -3.53 -6.28
N PHE A 383 6.40 -4.44 -5.40
CA PHE A 383 6.52 -5.88 -5.72
C PHE A 383 5.37 -6.71 -5.13
N ALA A 384 4.30 -6.06 -4.64
CA ALA A 384 3.22 -6.77 -3.97
C ALA A 384 2.42 -7.67 -4.92
N LYS A 385 2.26 -7.28 -6.19
CA LYS A 385 1.40 -7.99 -7.16
C LYS A 385 2.21 -8.86 -8.10
N ASN A 386 3.19 -8.29 -8.80
CA ASN A 386 4.00 -9.00 -9.79
C ASN A 386 4.87 -10.13 -9.18
N PHE A 387 5.25 -10.04 -7.90
CA PHE A 387 5.87 -11.15 -7.16
C PHE A 387 4.90 -11.88 -6.22
N GLY A 388 3.65 -11.46 -6.09
CA GLY A 388 2.72 -12.00 -5.09
C GLY A 388 3.14 -11.77 -3.63
N LEU A 389 4.09 -10.85 -3.37
CA LEU A 389 4.64 -10.54 -2.05
C LEU A 389 3.79 -9.49 -1.31
N TYR A 390 2.48 -9.71 -1.27
CA TYR A 390 1.49 -8.76 -0.73
C TYR A 390 1.83 -8.33 0.70
N GLY A 391 2.05 -9.32 1.58
CA GLY A 391 2.29 -9.13 3.01
C GLY A 391 3.73 -8.77 3.38
N GLU A 392 4.70 -9.10 2.53
CA GLU A 392 6.14 -8.86 2.80
C GLU A 392 6.56 -7.39 2.58
N ARG A 393 5.69 -6.61 1.92
CA ARG A 393 5.86 -5.17 1.73
C ARG A 393 7.15 -4.78 0.99
N ALA A 394 7.59 -5.58 0.03
CA ALA A 394 8.72 -5.23 -0.84
C ALA A 394 8.33 -4.13 -1.86
N GLY A 395 9.21 -3.14 -2.03
CA GLY A 395 9.10 -2.04 -2.99
C GLY A 395 10.30 -1.10 -2.95
N CYS A 396 10.31 -0.17 -3.90
CA CYS A 396 11.33 0.85 -4.04
C CYS A 396 10.72 2.21 -4.37
N PHE A 397 11.42 3.26 -3.96
CA PHE A 397 11.21 4.62 -4.41
C PHE A 397 12.43 5.06 -5.22
N HIS A 398 12.18 5.60 -6.40
CA HIS A 398 13.21 6.08 -7.31
C HIS A 398 13.04 7.59 -7.52
N ALA A 399 14.14 8.32 -7.52
CA ALA A 399 14.19 9.70 -7.99
C ALA A 399 15.19 9.79 -9.14
N VAL A 400 14.85 10.58 -10.16
CA VAL A 400 15.68 10.83 -11.34
C VAL A 400 15.80 12.32 -11.54
N THR A 401 17.01 12.84 -11.62
CA THR A 401 17.26 14.25 -11.99
C THR A 401 17.27 14.41 -13.51
N ALA A 402 16.85 15.59 -13.99
CA ALA A 402 17.00 15.95 -15.39
C ALA A 402 18.50 15.92 -15.81
N PRO A 403 18.81 15.64 -17.09
CA PRO A 403 20.17 15.70 -17.60
C PRO A 403 20.80 17.08 -17.39
N ALA A 404 21.88 17.14 -16.63
CA ALA A 404 22.66 18.35 -16.37
C ALA A 404 24.06 18.01 -15.85
N PRO A 405 25.07 18.89 -16.00
CA PRO A 405 26.41 18.67 -15.45
C PRO A 405 26.42 18.36 -13.95
N GLU A 406 25.53 19.01 -13.18
CA GLU A 406 25.41 18.84 -11.73
C GLU A 406 24.43 17.72 -11.31
N ALA A 407 23.92 16.92 -12.25
CA ALA A 407 22.86 15.96 -11.98
C ALA A 407 23.29 14.86 -10.99
N SER A 408 24.54 14.38 -11.08
CA SER A 408 25.08 13.36 -10.16
C SER A 408 25.27 13.87 -8.73
N ASN A 409 25.73 15.12 -8.58
CA ASN A 409 25.81 15.79 -7.28
C ASN A 409 24.40 16.02 -6.70
N THR A 410 23.47 16.49 -7.54
CA THR A 410 22.10 16.76 -7.14
C THR A 410 21.38 15.51 -6.66
N ILE A 411 21.49 14.39 -7.40
CA ILE A 411 20.85 13.15 -6.99
C ILE A 411 21.47 12.57 -5.70
N THR A 412 22.76 12.80 -5.46
CA THR A 412 23.41 12.42 -4.19
C THR A 412 22.79 13.18 -3.01
N ARG A 413 22.53 14.48 -3.16
CA ARG A 413 21.84 15.29 -2.14
C ARG A 413 20.38 14.86 -1.93
N ILE A 414 19.68 14.51 -3.01
CA ILE A 414 18.31 13.98 -2.93
C ILE A 414 18.31 12.67 -2.14
N GLY A 415 19.21 11.74 -2.48
CA GLY A 415 19.34 10.45 -1.81
C GLY A 415 19.63 10.58 -0.30
N SER A 416 20.47 11.53 0.11
CA SER A 416 20.76 11.75 1.53
C SER A 416 19.55 12.28 2.30
N GLN A 417 18.75 13.18 1.71
CA GLN A 417 17.51 13.65 2.33
C GLN A 417 16.47 12.53 2.42
N LEU A 418 16.29 11.74 1.36
CA LEU A 418 15.39 10.58 1.38
C LEU A 418 15.78 9.58 2.49
N ALA A 419 17.07 9.33 2.69
CA ALA A 419 17.54 8.47 3.77
C ALA A 419 17.21 9.04 5.16
N ILE A 420 17.32 10.36 5.36
CA ILE A 420 16.93 11.01 6.63
C ILE A 420 15.43 10.86 6.87
N LEU A 421 14.59 11.11 5.86
CA LEU A 421 13.13 10.96 5.98
C LEU A 421 12.77 9.51 6.34
N GLN A 422 13.33 8.53 5.63
CA GLN A 422 13.10 7.11 5.90
C GLN A 422 13.58 6.72 7.31
N ARG A 423 14.75 7.21 7.75
CA ARG A 423 15.30 6.93 9.08
C ARG A 423 14.34 7.37 10.20
N SER A 424 13.65 8.50 10.01
CA SER A 424 12.72 9.04 11.01
C SER A 424 11.38 8.31 11.07
N GLU A 425 11.00 7.57 10.04
CA GLU A 425 9.68 6.92 9.97
C GLU A 425 9.74 5.42 10.24
N ILE A 426 10.69 4.73 9.61
CA ILE A 426 10.78 3.26 9.69
C ILE A 426 12.16 2.76 10.11
N SER A 427 13.11 3.65 10.39
CA SER A 427 14.51 3.33 10.69
C SER A 427 15.27 2.71 9.51
N ASN A 428 14.87 1.52 9.05
CA ASN A 428 15.36 0.80 7.88
C ASN A 428 14.27 -0.19 7.39
N PRO A 429 14.25 -0.56 6.10
CA PRO A 429 13.15 -1.33 5.53
C PRO A 429 13.22 -2.85 5.78
N PRO A 430 12.10 -3.60 5.68
CA PRO A 430 12.03 -5.05 5.89
C PRO A 430 12.89 -5.85 4.91
N LEU A 431 13.68 -6.80 5.41
CA LEU A 431 14.66 -7.52 4.59
C LEU A 431 14.08 -8.70 3.80
N TYR A 432 13.13 -9.45 4.34
CA TYR A 432 12.81 -10.79 3.82
C TYR A 432 12.25 -10.76 2.39
N GLY A 433 11.18 -9.98 2.16
CA GLY A 433 10.65 -9.77 0.82
C GLY A 433 11.66 -9.18 -0.16
N ALA A 434 12.51 -8.25 0.29
CA ALA A 434 13.56 -7.66 -0.55
C ALA A 434 14.64 -8.67 -0.94
N ARG A 435 15.01 -9.59 -0.04
CA ARG A 435 15.93 -10.70 -0.34
C ARG A 435 15.31 -11.67 -1.34
N ILE A 436 14.03 -12.02 -1.21
CA ILE A 436 13.34 -12.88 -2.19
C ILE A 436 13.41 -12.25 -3.59
N VAL A 437 13.01 -10.98 -3.71
CA VAL A 437 13.07 -10.28 -5.00
C VAL A 437 14.50 -10.16 -5.49
N SER A 438 15.45 -9.83 -4.61
CA SER A 438 16.88 -9.76 -4.96
C SER A 438 17.40 -11.09 -5.50
N THR A 439 17.07 -12.23 -4.88
CA THR A 439 17.49 -13.55 -5.32
C THR A 439 16.97 -13.84 -6.72
N VAL A 440 15.69 -13.56 -6.98
CA VAL A 440 15.08 -13.79 -8.30
C VAL A 440 15.64 -12.85 -9.37
N LEU A 441 15.73 -11.55 -9.09
CA LEU A 441 16.16 -10.57 -10.10
C LEU A 441 17.66 -10.62 -10.44
N ASN A 442 18.48 -11.21 -9.57
CA ASN A 442 19.93 -11.33 -9.80
C ASN A 442 20.33 -12.70 -10.37
N ASP A 443 19.42 -13.67 -10.46
CA ASP A 443 19.66 -14.97 -11.08
C ASP A 443 18.90 -15.05 -12.41
N ARG A 444 19.61 -15.35 -13.50
CA ARG A 444 19.03 -15.35 -14.84
C ARG A 444 17.92 -16.38 -15.01
N ASP A 445 18.09 -17.57 -14.43
CA ASP A 445 17.17 -18.68 -14.64
C ASP A 445 15.92 -18.49 -13.75
N LEU A 446 16.08 -17.98 -12.53
CA LEU A 446 14.95 -17.55 -11.70
C LEU A 446 14.21 -16.36 -12.30
N PHE A 447 14.92 -15.38 -12.87
CA PHE A 447 14.28 -14.25 -13.55
C PHE A 447 13.40 -14.72 -14.72
N ALA A 448 13.91 -15.62 -15.56
CA ALA A 448 13.15 -16.19 -16.68
C ALA A 448 11.92 -16.97 -16.20
N GLU A 449 12.03 -17.74 -15.10
CA GLU A 449 10.89 -18.43 -14.50
C GLU A 449 9.86 -17.44 -13.94
N TRP A 450 10.31 -16.34 -13.33
CA TRP A 450 9.43 -15.28 -12.85
C TRP A 450 8.65 -14.63 -13.99
N GLU A 451 9.29 -14.34 -15.12
CA GLU A 451 8.59 -13.85 -16.31
C GLU A 451 7.52 -14.82 -16.80
N GLU A 452 7.79 -16.13 -16.73
CA GLU A 452 6.78 -17.14 -17.07
C GLU A 452 5.62 -17.17 -16.05
N ASN A 453 5.92 -17.01 -14.76
CA ASN A 453 4.89 -16.88 -13.74
C ASN A 453 4.02 -15.63 -13.96
N LEU A 454 4.60 -14.51 -14.43
CA LEU A 454 3.85 -13.31 -14.82
C LEU A 454 2.93 -13.58 -16.02
N ARG A 455 3.43 -14.26 -17.06
CA ARG A 455 2.63 -14.66 -18.22
C ARG A 455 1.49 -15.61 -17.84
N THR A 456 1.73 -16.52 -16.90
CA THR A 456 0.68 -17.39 -16.33
C THR A 456 -0.43 -16.55 -15.69
N MET A 457 -0.07 -15.62 -14.79
CA MET A 457 -1.06 -14.79 -14.09
C MET A 457 -1.85 -13.87 -15.02
N SER A 458 -1.14 -13.15 -15.89
CA SER A 458 -1.74 -12.22 -16.86
C SER A 458 -2.59 -12.96 -17.90
N GLY A 459 -2.10 -14.08 -18.44
CA GLY A 459 -2.84 -14.92 -19.39
C GLY A 459 -4.15 -15.45 -18.81
N ARG A 460 -4.16 -15.89 -17.54
CA ARG A 460 -5.40 -16.31 -16.87
C ARG A 460 -6.39 -15.16 -16.72
N ILE A 461 -5.92 -13.97 -16.33
CA ILE A 461 -6.77 -12.78 -16.20
C ILE A 461 -7.38 -12.38 -17.54
N ILE A 462 -6.59 -12.41 -18.62
CA ILE A 462 -7.06 -12.13 -19.98
C ILE A 462 -8.14 -13.15 -20.38
N SER A 463 -7.89 -14.45 -20.17
CA SER A 463 -8.89 -15.50 -20.43
C SER A 463 -10.20 -15.28 -19.66
N MET A 464 -10.13 -14.84 -18.39
CA MET A 464 -11.32 -14.51 -17.60
C MET A 464 -12.07 -13.28 -18.10
N ARG A 465 -11.39 -12.29 -18.70
CA ARG A 465 -12.03 -11.17 -19.39
C ARG A 465 -12.81 -11.63 -20.61
N ASP A 466 -12.16 -12.43 -21.46
CA ASP A 466 -12.77 -12.98 -22.67
C ASP A 466 -13.99 -13.84 -22.33
N THR A 467 -13.84 -14.73 -21.34
CA THR A 467 -14.90 -15.63 -20.90
C THR A 467 -16.08 -14.87 -20.32
N LEU A 468 -15.83 -13.88 -19.45
CA LEU A 468 -16.90 -13.07 -18.86
C LEU A 468 -17.67 -12.30 -19.93
N ARG A 469 -16.96 -11.64 -20.86
CA ARG A 469 -17.59 -10.91 -21.96
C ARG A 469 -18.43 -11.85 -22.83
N ALA A 470 -17.87 -12.99 -23.25
CA ALA A 470 -18.57 -13.96 -24.06
C ALA A 470 -19.85 -14.46 -23.39
N LYS A 471 -19.83 -14.69 -22.07
CA LYS A 471 -21.02 -15.11 -21.31
C LYS A 471 -22.10 -14.03 -21.22
N LEU A 472 -21.71 -12.76 -21.05
CA LEU A 472 -22.68 -11.64 -21.04
C LEU A 472 -23.29 -11.41 -22.42
N GLU A 473 -22.51 -11.59 -23.49
CA GLU A 473 -23.00 -11.51 -24.87
C GLU A 473 -23.90 -12.71 -25.22
N GLU A 474 -23.57 -13.93 -24.79
CA GLU A 474 -24.40 -15.14 -24.93
C GLU A 474 -25.76 -15.01 -24.23
N LEU A 475 -25.80 -14.34 -23.07
CA LEU A 475 -27.03 -14.05 -22.32
C LEU A 475 -27.82 -12.86 -22.89
N GLU A 476 -27.34 -12.22 -23.96
CA GLU A 476 -27.90 -10.99 -24.52
C GLU A 476 -28.11 -9.90 -23.45
N THR A 477 -27.19 -9.82 -22.49
CA THR A 477 -27.31 -8.90 -21.36
C THR A 477 -27.37 -7.44 -21.86
N PRO A 478 -28.36 -6.63 -21.45
CA PRO A 478 -28.55 -5.28 -21.98
C PRO A 478 -27.29 -4.40 -21.90
N GLY A 479 -27.02 -3.66 -22.99
CA GLY A 479 -25.86 -2.77 -23.12
C GLY A 479 -24.68 -3.40 -23.86
N THR A 480 -23.50 -2.76 -23.78
CA THR A 480 -22.26 -3.26 -24.38
C THR A 480 -21.23 -3.63 -23.32
N TRP A 481 -20.52 -4.73 -23.58
CA TRP A 481 -19.59 -5.37 -22.64
C TRP A 481 -18.15 -5.48 -23.17
N ASN A 482 -17.84 -4.88 -24.33
CA ASN A 482 -16.49 -4.85 -24.93
C ASN A 482 -15.43 -4.24 -24.00
N HIS A 483 -15.82 -3.27 -23.17
CA HIS A 483 -14.93 -2.63 -22.19
C HIS A 483 -14.24 -3.63 -21.24
N ILE A 484 -14.83 -4.81 -20.98
CA ILE A 484 -14.21 -5.85 -20.15
C ILE A 484 -12.90 -6.36 -20.77
N THR A 485 -12.85 -6.48 -22.10
CA THR A 485 -11.65 -6.92 -22.84
C THR A 485 -10.76 -5.76 -23.27
N ASP A 486 -11.32 -4.56 -23.47
CA ASP A 486 -10.55 -3.37 -23.83
C ASP A 486 -9.74 -2.83 -22.63
N GLN A 487 -10.25 -3.02 -21.41
CA GLN A 487 -9.53 -2.72 -20.18
C GLN A 487 -8.47 -3.77 -19.86
N ILE A 488 -7.37 -3.33 -19.26
CA ILE A 488 -6.18 -4.13 -18.97
C ILE A 488 -5.91 -4.28 -17.46
N GLY A 489 -5.03 -5.25 -17.14
CA GLY A 489 -4.59 -5.49 -15.77
C GLY A 489 -5.60 -6.23 -14.89
N MET A 490 -5.50 -6.04 -13.58
CA MET A 490 -6.25 -6.86 -12.61
C MET A 490 -7.73 -6.49 -12.49
N PHE A 491 -8.11 -5.27 -12.88
CA PHE A 491 -9.45 -4.74 -12.58
C PHE A 491 -10.26 -4.45 -13.83
N SER A 492 -11.57 -4.66 -13.73
CA SER A 492 -12.53 -4.18 -14.70
C SER A 492 -13.51 -3.22 -14.03
N PHE A 493 -13.80 -2.11 -14.70
CA PHE A 493 -14.80 -1.15 -14.29
C PHE A 493 -16.07 -1.41 -15.08
N THR A 494 -16.99 -2.17 -14.47
CA THR A 494 -18.14 -2.78 -15.15
C THR A 494 -19.21 -1.79 -15.58
N GLY A 495 -19.23 -0.60 -14.97
CA GLY A 495 -20.29 0.40 -15.15
C GLY A 495 -21.58 0.09 -14.39
N LEU A 496 -21.62 -0.97 -13.57
CA LEU A 496 -22.75 -1.27 -12.70
C LEU A 496 -22.96 -0.16 -11.67
N SER A 497 -24.23 0.21 -11.42
CA SER A 497 -24.60 1.20 -10.42
C SER A 497 -24.41 0.65 -9.00
N GLU A 498 -24.33 1.54 -8.00
CA GLU A 498 -24.23 1.11 -6.60
C GLU A 498 -25.44 0.23 -6.20
N SER A 499 -26.65 0.52 -6.71
CA SER A 499 -27.83 -0.30 -6.42
C SER A 499 -27.75 -1.70 -7.02
N GLN A 500 -27.21 -1.85 -8.23
CA GLN A 500 -26.95 -3.16 -8.85
C GLN A 500 -25.88 -3.94 -8.06
N VAL A 501 -24.81 -3.26 -7.65
CA VAL A 501 -23.74 -3.87 -6.82
C VAL A 501 -24.28 -4.34 -5.47
N LEU A 502 -25.17 -3.58 -4.83
CA LEU A 502 -25.80 -3.99 -3.58
C LEU A 502 -26.67 -5.24 -3.76
N LYS A 503 -27.48 -5.31 -4.83
CA LYS A 503 -28.25 -6.52 -5.17
C LYS A 503 -27.34 -7.73 -5.40
N LEU A 504 -26.24 -7.56 -6.15
CA LEU A 504 -25.25 -8.64 -6.35
C LEU A 504 -24.70 -9.17 -5.03
N ARG A 505 -24.45 -8.30 -4.06
CA ARG A 505 -23.98 -8.71 -2.74
C ARG A 505 -25.06 -9.42 -1.93
N GLU A 506 -26.26 -8.85 -1.87
CA GLU A 506 -27.33 -9.28 -0.96
C GLU A 506 -28.07 -10.53 -1.45
N GLU A 507 -28.28 -10.66 -2.76
CA GLU A 507 -29.03 -11.78 -3.35
C GLU A 507 -28.11 -12.88 -3.91
N PHE A 508 -26.89 -12.52 -4.33
CA PHE A 508 -25.98 -13.44 -5.03
C PHE A 508 -24.65 -13.65 -4.32
N HIS A 509 -24.43 -13.07 -3.13
CA HIS A 509 -23.18 -13.24 -2.37
C HIS A 509 -21.92 -12.84 -3.15
N ILE A 510 -22.05 -11.89 -4.09
CA ILE A 510 -20.93 -11.40 -4.90
C ILE A 510 -20.40 -10.11 -4.31
N TYR A 511 -19.14 -10.14 -3.88
CA TYR A 511 -18.49 -9.04 -3.18
C TYR A 511 -17.62 -8.24 -4.15
N MET A 512 -18.10 -7.06 -4.54
CA MET A 512 -17.36 -6.11 -5.36
C MET A 512 -17.47 -4.70 -4.80
N THR A 513 -16.65 -3.78 -5.32
CA THR A 513 -16.67 -2.41 -4.82
C THR A 513 -17.89 -1.64 -5.32
N LYS A 514 -18.39 -0.72 -4.49
CA LYS A 514 -19.60 0.08 -4.74
C LYS A 514 -19.60 0.88 -6.04
N ASN A 515 -18.40 1.21 -6.55
CA ASN A 515 -18.25 1.98 -7.78
C ASN A 515 -18.20 1.10 -9.05
N GLY A 516 -18.48 -0.21 -8.95
CA GLY A 516 -18.50 -1.10 -10.10
C GLY A 516 -17.16 -1.75 -10.42
N ARG A 517 -16.08 -1.51 -9.66
CA ARG A 517 -14.80 -2.21 -9.89
C ARG A 517 -14.87 -3.65 -9.39
N ILE A 518 -14.49 -4.58 -10.26
CA ILE A 518 -14.23 -5.98 -9.93
C ILE A 518 -12.74 -6.32 -10.09
N SER A 519 -12.26 -7.25 -9.27
CA SER A 519 -11.00 -7.95 -9.46
C SER A 519 -11.22 -9.14 -10.41
N MET A 520 -10.68 -9.07 -11.63
CA MET A 520 -10.75 -10.17 -12.60
C MET A 520 -10.07 -11.44 -12.09
N ALA A 521 -9.09 -11.28 -11.19
CA ALA A 521 -8.40 -12.41 -10.59
C ALA A 521 -9.30 -13.26 -9.65
N GLY A 522 -10.44 -12.75 -9.19
CA GLY A 522 -11.40 -13.52 -8.41
C GLY A 522 -12.31 -14.44 -9.23
N LEU A 523 -12.35 -14.23 -10.55
CA LEU A 523 -13.09 -15.08 -11.48
C LEU A 523 -12.27 -16.32 -11.86
N ASN A 524 -12.96 -17.43 -12.08
CA ASN A 524 -12.45 -18.70 -12.57
C ASN A 524 -13.56 -19.48 -13.28
N ASP A 525 -13.22 -20.59 -13.92
CA ASP A 525 -14.14 -21.41 -14.70
C ASP A 525 -15.35 -21.93 -13.89
N ASN A 526 -15.22 -22.02 -12.56
CA ASN A 526 -16.30 -22.51 -11.70
C ASN A 526 -17.29 -21.41 -11.28
N ASN A 527 -16.95 -20.12 -11.42
CA ASN A 527 -17.79 -19.01 -10.93
C ASN A 527 -18.12 -17.94 -11.98
N VAL A 528 -17.43 -17.90 -13.12
CA VAL A 528 -17.63 -16.86 -14.14
C VAL A 528 -19.03 -16.89 -14.74
N GLU A 529 -19.60 -18.07 -14.96
CA GLU A 529 -20.98 -18.22 -15.44
C GLU A 529 -21.99 -17.75 -14.40
N TYR A 530 -21.77 -18.07 -13.11
CA TYR A 530 -22.63 -17.61 -12.02
C TYR A 530 -22.62 -16.08 -11.92
N PHE A 531 -21.43 -15.48 -11.99
CA PHE A 531 -21.28 -14.03 -11.99
C PHE A 531 -21.98 -13.38 -13.20
N ALA A 532 -21.79 -13.92 -14.41
CA ALA A 532 -22.45 -13.40 -15.61
C ALA A 532 -23.98 -13.43 -15.52
N LYS A 533 -24.56 -14.55 -15.05
CA LYS A 533 -26.01 -14.67 -14.83
C LYS A 533 -26.54 -13.71 -13.77
N ALA A 534 -25.79 -13.50 -12.69
CA ALA A 534 -26.15 -12.54 -11.65
C ALA A 534 -26.13 -11.09 -12.19
N VAL A 535 -25.11 -10.74 -12.97
CA VAL A 535 -25.01 -9.45 -13.66
C VAL A 535 -26.18 -9.25 -14.63
N ASP A 536 -26.49 -10.25 -15.46
CA ASP A 536 -27.63 -10.20 -16.39
C ASP A 536 -28.94 -9.89 -15.65
N LYS A 537 -29.20 -10.63 -14.56
CA LYS A 537 -30.40 -10.45 -13.75
C LYS A 537 -30.52 -9.04 -13.18
N VAL A 538 -29.47 -8.52 -12.54
CA VAL A 538 -29.53 -7.18 -11.91
C VAL A 538 -29.58 -6.03 -12.92
N VAL A 539 -29.04 -6.25 -14.13
CA VAL A 539 -29.13 -5.29 -15.23
C VAL A 539 -30.56 -5.24 -15.77
N ARG A 540 -31.18 -6.39 -16.03
CA ARG A 540 -32.57 -6.47 -16.50
C ARG A 540 -33.59 -5.97 -15.48
N ASP A 541 -33.36 -6.21 -14.20
CA ASP A 541 -34.25 -5.72 -13.13
C ASP A 541 -34.22 -4.20 -12.95
N ALA A 542 -33.21 -3.53 -13.51
CA ALA A 542 -33.04 -2.07 -13.44
C ALA A 542 -33.50 -1.36 -14.71
N ALA A 543 -33.74 -2.10 -15.79
CA ALA A 543 -34.32 -1.63 -17.04
C ALA A 543 -35.85 -1.65 -16.96
#